data_AF-A0A6N6TAD3-F1
#
_entry.id   AF-A0A6N6TAD3-F1
#
_cell.length_a   1.000
_cell.length_b   1.000
_cell.length_c   1.000
_cell.angle_alpha   90.00
_cell.angle_beta   90.00
_cell.angle_gamma   90.00
#
_symmetry.space_group_name_H-M   'P 1'
#
loop_
_entity.id
_entity.type
_entity.pdbx_description
1 polymer ?
#
loop_
_entity_poly.entity_id
_entity_poly.type
_entity_poly.pdbx_seq_one_letter_code
_entity_poly.pdbx_strand_id
1 'polypeptide(L)'
;MKNIAQMLQSFRDDLPCSSKTAAAIDRGASLEEISELAEEEGLHKLASVLFEAEQEALREGPGAVEDPAEATDSYLHEIRKELPAGSKTAAAIDRDASWEEISEIAEEEGLHQIASVLFEAEQERLRVP
;
A
#
# COMPACT_ATOMS: atom_id res chain seq x y z
N MET A 1 17.36 -12.14 2.82
CA MET A 1 16.59 -12.35 1.58
C MET A 1 17.42 -13.20 0.62
N LYS A 2 16.90 -14.33 0.15
CA LYS A 2 17.51 -15.02 -1.00
C LYS A 2 17.40 -14.06 -2.19
N ASN A 3 18.51 -13.81 -2.85
CA ASN A 3 18.62 -12.74 -3.84
C ASN A 3 17.70 -13.07 -5.04
N ILE A 4 16.60 -12.34 -5.22
CA ILE A 4 15.65 -12.57 -6.33
C ILE A 4 16.40 -12.57 -7.68
N ALA A 5 17.45 -11.76 -7.81
CA ALA A 5 18.33 -11.78 -8.98
C ALA A 5 19.03 -13.13 -9.19
N GLN A 6 19.50 -13.81 -8.14
CA GLN A 6 20.10 -15.15 -8.25
C GLN A 6 19.07 -16.20 -8.69
N MET A 7 17.84 -16.10 -8.18
CA MET A 7 16.75 -16.97 -8.61
C MET A 7 16.41 -16.74 -10.08
N LEU A 8 16.23 -15.49 -10.50
CA LEU A 8 15.97 -15.13 -11.90
C LEU A 8 17.06 -15.64 -12.85
N GLN A 9 18.34 -15.55 -12.44
CA GLN A 9 19.45 -16.09 -13.21
C GLN A 9 19.38 -17.62 -13.34
N SER A 10 18.99 -18.35 -12.27
CA SER A 10 18.80 -19.81 -12.36
C SER A 10 17.69 -20.19 -13.34
N PHE A 11 16.55 -19.47 -13.34
CA PHE A 11 15.49 -19.70 -14.32
C PHE A 11 15.92 -19.32 -15.74
N ARG A 12 16.74 -18.27 -15.88
CA ARG A 12 17.25 -17.85 -17.18
C ARG A 12 18.14 -18.92 -17.83
N ASP A 13 18.95 -19.62 -17.04
CA ASP A 13 19.81 -20.72 -17.50
C ASP A 13 19.00 -21.93 -17.99
N ASP A 14 17.82 -22.17 -17.40
CA ASP A 14 16.91 -23.26 -17.76
C ASP A 14 15.97 -22.92 -18.94
N LEU A 15 15.93 -21.66 -19.41
CA LEU A 15 15.03 -21.21 -20.47
C LEU A 15 15.70 -21.18 -21.87
N PRO A 16 14.98 -21.56 -22.93
CA PRO A 16 15.48 -21.48 -24.29
C PRO A 16 15.67 -20.01 -24.72
N CYS A 17 16.65 -19.75 -25.59
CA CYS A 17 16.93 -18.39 -26.09
C CYS A 17 15.77 -17.77 -26.91
N SER A 18 14.77 -18.55 -27.29
CA SER A 18 13.55 -18.08 -27.95
C SER A 18 12.43 -17.67 -26.98
N SER A 19 12.60 -17.88 -25.67
CA SER A 19 11.61 -17.53 -24.65
C SER A 19 11.54 -16.02 -24.46
N LYS A 20 10.31 -15.49 -24.42
CA LYS A 20 10.06 -14.08 -24.10
C LYS A 20 10.42 -13.79 -22.64
N THR A 21 10.14 -14.71 -21.72
CA THR A 21 10.51 -14.59 -20.31
C THR A 21 12.04 -14.50 -20.15
N ALA A 22 12.81 -15.30 -20.89
CA ALA A 22 14.27 -15.21 -20.89
C ALA A 22 14.77 -13.83 -21.36
N ALA A 23 14.20 -13.31 -22.44
CA ALA A 23 14.53 -11.98 -22.95
C ALA A 23 14.17 -10.86 -21.95
N ALA A 24 13.06 -11.02 -21.22
CA ALA A 24 12.64 -10.09 -20.17
C ALA A 24 13.60 -10.08 -18.97
N ILE A 25 14.09 -11.25 -18.56
CA ILE A 25 15.12 -11.36 -17.52
C ILE A 25 16.43 -10.70 -17.97
N ASP A 26 16.87 -10.95 -19.21
CA ASP A 26 18.13 -10.41 -19.74
C ASP A 26 18.15 -8.88 -19.80
N ARG A 27 17.01 -8.25 -20.08
CA ARG A 27 16.89 -6.78 -20.10
C ARG A 27 16.63 -6.16 -18.72
N GLY A 28 16.51 -6.97 -17.67
CA GLY A 28 16.21 -6.49 -16.32
C GLY A 28 14.81 -5.90 -16.18
N ALA A 29 13.81 -6.55 -16.75
CA ALA A 29 12.40 -6.16 -16.65
C ALA A 29 11.87 -6.19 -15.19
N SER A 30 10.71 -5.59 -14.95
CA SER A 30 10.04 -5.66 -13.64
C SER A 30 9.59 -7.10 -13.32
N LEU A 31 9.41 -7.41 -12.04
CA LEU A 31 8.91 -8.72 -11.60
C LEU A 31 7.51 -9.00 -12.18
N GLU A 32 6.65 -7.98 -12.23
CA GLU A 32 5.33 -8.01 -12.86
C GLU A 32 5.42 -8.47 -14.33
N GLU A 33 6.25 -7.81 -15.13
CA GLU A 33 6.37 -8.08 -16.56
C GLU A 33 7.00 -9.46 -16.83
N ILE A 34 7.98 -9.88 -16.02
CA ILE A 34 8.56 -11.22 -16.13
C ILE A 34 7.52 -12.27 -15.73
N SER A 35 6.71 -12.01 -14.70
CA SER A 35 5.64 -12.89 -14.22
C SER A 35 4.55 -13.09 -15.28
N GLU A 36 4.09 -12.01 -15.91
CA GLU A 36 3.08 -12.06 -16.97
C GLU A 36 3.57 -12.88 -18.17
N LEU A 37 4.80 -12.62 -18.63
CA LEU A 37 5.40 -13.39 -19.73
C LEU A 37 5.62 -14.87 -19.36
N ALA A 38 5.99 -15.13 -18.09
CA ALA A 38 6.12 -16.50 -17.60
C ALA A 38 4.77 -17.23 -17.62
N GLU A 39 3.67 -16.57 -17.25
CA GLU A 39 2.33 -17.13 -17.33
C GLU A 39 1.91 -17.39 -18.79
N GLU A 40 2.18 -16.46 -19.71
CA GLU A 40 1.92 -16.63 -21.15
C GLU A 40 2.65 -17.84 -21.75
N GLU A 41 3.89 -18.10 -21.30
CA GLU A 41 4.71 -19.22 -21.77
C GLU A 41 4.46 -20.53 -20.99
N GLY A 42 3.51 -20.55 -20.05
CA GLY A 42 3.15 -21.73 -19.26
C GLY A 42 4.13 -22.07 -18.13
N LEU A 43 4.98 -21.13 -17.75
CA LEU A 43 5.96 -21.23 -16.67
C LEU A 43 5.31 -20.87 -15.32
N HIS A 44 4.18 -21.51 -15.00
CA HIS A 44 3.34 -21.17 -13.84
C HIS A 44 4.09 -21.12 -12.50
N LYS A 45 5.10 -21.99 -12.33
CA LYS A 45 5.93 -22.02 -11.12
C LYS A 45 6.80 -20.75 -10.99
N LEU A 46 7.31 -20.24 -12.11
CA LEU A 46 8.08 -19.00 -12.12
C LEU A 46 7.14 -17.81 -11.91
N ALA A 47 6.03 -17.74 -12.64
CA ALA A 47 5.01 -16.70 -12.48
C ALA A 47 4.51 -16.60 -11.04
N SER A 48 4.15 -17.73 -10.41
CA SER A 48 3.67 -17.75 -9.02
C SER A 48 4.70 -17.20 -8.04
N VAL A 49 5.97 -17.61 -8.15
CA VAL A 49 7.01 -17.13 -7.22
C VAL A 49 7.36 -15.67 -7.47
N LEU A 50 7.34 -15.20 -8.72
CA LEU A 50 7.57 -13.79 -9.04
C LEU A 50 6.43 -12.90 -8.57
N PHE A 51 5.19 -13.36 -8.70
CA PHE A 51 4.01 -12.68 -8.17
C PHE A 51 4.05 -12.60 -6.64
N GLU A 52 4.41 -13.70 -5.96
CA GLU A 52 4.63 -13.69 -4.50
C GLU A 52 5.75 -12.73 -4.09
N ALA A 53 6.87 -12.74 -4.81
CA ALA A 53 7.99 -11.85 -4.55
C ALA A 53 7.66 -10.37 -4.87
N GLU A 54 6.84 -10.11 -5.87
CA GLU A 54 6.31 -8.77 -6.17
C GLU A 54 5.39 -8.30 -5.05
N GLN A 55 4.46 -9.13 -4.59
CA GLN A 55 3.58 -8.77 -3.48
C GLN A 55 4.35 -8.59 -2.16
N GLU A 56 5.38 -9.39 -1.92
CA GLU A 56 6.28 -9.21 -0.78
C GLU A 56 7.11 -7.92 -0.95
N ALA A 57 7.62 -7.61 -2.14
CA ALA A 57 8.33 -6.36 -2.41
C ALA A 57 7.41 -5.12 -2.39
N LEU A 58 6.12 -5.26 -2.70
CA LEU A 58 5.11 -4.21 -2.53
C LEU A 58 4.80 -4.01 -1.04
N ARG A 59 4.84 -5.09 -0.25
CA ARG A 59 4.71 -5.07 1.20
C ARG A 59 5.97 -4.55 1.91
N GLU A 60 7.15 -4.76 1.32
CA GLU A 60 8.47 -4.35 1.83
C GLU A 60 9.00 -3.06 1.15
N GLY A 61 8.30 -2.52 0.15
CA GLY A 61 8.56 -1.21 -0.45
C GLY A 61 8.36 -0.09 0.59
N PRO A 62 8.66 1.18 0.27
CA PRO A 62 8.60 2.28 1.24
C PRO A 62 7.17 2.65 1.72
N GLY A 63 6.23 1.71 1.69
CA GLY A 63 5.02 1.67 2.50
C GLY A 63 5.18 0.59 3.58
N ALA A 64 6.29 0.63 4.33
CA ALA A 64 6.34 -0.03 5.63
C ALA A 64 5.16 0.53 6.41
N VAL A 65 4.15 -0.31 6.70
CA VAL A 65 3.04 -0.03 7.63
C VAL A 65 2.77 1.46 7.69
N GLU A 66 1.94 2.03 6.80
CA GLU A 66 1.45 3.40 7.05
C GLU A 66 1.13 3.43 8.54
N ASP A 67 1.89 4.24 9.27
CA ASP A 67 1.67 4.37 10.70
C ASP A 67 0.18 4.61 10.81
N PRO A 68 -0.58 3.89 11.64
CA PRO A 68 -2.01 4.12 11.73
C PRO A 68 -2.31 5.61 11.93
N ALA A 69 -1.37 6.39 12.49
CA ALA A 69 -1.39 7.85 12.45
C ALA A 69 -1.20 8.49 11.07
N GLU A 70 -0.22 8.09 10.28
CA GLU A 70 0.03 8.61 8.92
C GLU A 70 -1.12 8.29 7.95
N ALA A 71 -1.73 7.10 8.05
CA ALA A 71 -2.95 6.75 7.31
C ALA A 71 -4.14 7.64 7.74
N THR A 72 -4.27 7.87 9.05
CA THR A 72 -5.34 8.72 9.59
C THR A 72 -5.16 10.18 9.19
N ASP A 73 -3.92 10.69 9.18
CA ASP A 73 -3.61 12.05 8.71
C ASP A 73 -3.87 12.20 7.21
N SER A 74 -3.52 11.20 6.40
CA SER A 74 -3.85 11.17 4.98
C SER A 74 -5.37 11.17 4.74
N TYR A 75 -6.11 10.39 5.52
CA TYR A 75 -7.57 10.39 5.50
C TYR A 75 -8.16 11.76 5.86
N LEU A 76 -7.66 12.40 6.93
CA LEU A 76 -8.09 13.74 7.34
C LEU A 76 -7.84 14.78 6.23
N HIS A 77 -6.71 14.68 5.53
CA HIS A 77 -6.38 15.58 4.42
C HIS A 77 -7.38 15.45 3.25
N GLU A 78 -7.80 14.23 2.92
CA GLU A 78 -8.81 14.01 1.87
C GLU A 78 -10.20 14.48 2.32
N ILE A 79 -10.63 14.12 3.53
CA ILE A 79 -11.90 14.57 4.10
C ILE A 79 -11.98 16.10 4.13
N ARG A 80 -10.88 16.78 4.47
CA ARG A 80 -10.86 18.24 4.49
C ARG A 80 -11.19 18.87 3.14
N LYS A 81 -10.87 18.22 2.01
CA LYS A 81 -11.21 18.70 0.66
C LYS A 81 -12.70 18.59 0.36
N GLU A 82 -13.39 17.64 0.99
CA GLU A 82 -14.82 17.38 0.80
C GLU A 82 -15.70 18.19 1.75
N LEU A 83 -15.16 18.63 2.89
CA LEU A 83 -15.91 19.41 3.87
C LEU A 83 -16.14 20.87 3.41
N PRO A 84 -17.35 21.42 3.64
CA PRO A 84 -17.65 22.81 3.33
C PRO A 84 -16.84 23.75 4.23
N ALA A 85 -16.46 24.92 3.70
CA ALA A 85 -15.65 25.92 4.43
C ALA A 85 -16.29 26.45 5.73
N GLY A 86 -17.59 26.23 5.95
CA GLY A 86 -18.30 26.58 7.18
C GLY A 86 -18.37 25.46 8.23
N SER A 87 -17.85 24.27 7.93
CA SER A 87 -17.82 23.14 8.88
C SER A 87 -16.83 23.41 10.01
N LYS A 88 -17.26 23.16 11.23
CA LYS A 88 -16.41 23.18 12.41
C LYS A 88 -15.37 22.05 12.36
N THR A 89 -15.72 20.88 11.84
CA THR A 89 -14.79 19.78 11.62
C THR A 89 -13.68 20.18 10.65
N ALA A 90 -14.01 20.88 9.56
CA ALA A 90 -12.99 21.42 8.64
C ALA A 90 -12.04 22.39 9.34
N ALA A 91 -12.57 23.30 10.16
CA ALA A 91 -11.76 24.24 10.94
C ALA A 91 -10.92 23.55 12.03
N ALA A 92 -11.39 22.42 12.56
CA ALA A 92 -10.64 21.60 13.52
C ALA A 92 -9.47 20.88 12.84
N ILE A 93 -9.66 20.37 11.62
CA ILE A 93 -8.58 19.78 10.82
C ILE A 93 -7.55 20.84 10.44
N ASP A 94 -7.99 22.04 10.00
CA ASP A 94 -7.08 23.13 9.58
C ASP A 94 -6.15 23.66 10.68
N ARG A 95 -6.50 23.43 11.95
CA ARG A 95 -5.68 23.84 13.10
C ARG A 95 -4.88 22.69 13.72
N ASP A 96 -4.84 21.54 13.05
CA ASP A 96 -4.18 20.32 13.53
C ASP A 96 -4.65 19.90 14.93
N ALA A 97 -5.98 19.92 15.17
CA ALA A 97 -6.57 19.48 16.43
C ALA A 97 -6.34 17.97 16.67
N SER A 98 -6.48 17.52 17.92
CA SER A 98 -6.37 16.10 18.24
C SER A 98 -7.51 15.29 17.59
N TRP A 99 -7.27 14.01 17.29
CA TRP A 99 -8.30 13.13 16.72
C TRP A 99 -9.52 13.03 17.62
N GLU A 100 -9.34 13.02 18.94
CA GLU A 100 -10.43 13.08 19.93
C GLU A 100 -11.30 14.34 19.70
N GLU A 101 -10.68 15.51 19.62
CA GLU A 101 -11.40 16.78 19.45
C GLU A 101 -12.07 16.88 18.07
N ILE A 102 -11.39 16.43 17.00
CA ILE A 102 -11.98 16.38 15.66
C ILE A 102 -13.17 15.40 15.64
N SER A 103 -13.06 14.25 16.32
CA SER A 103 -14.12 13.25 16.38
C SER A 103 -15.35 13.76 17.12
N GLU A 104 -15.18 14.49 18.22
CA GLU A 104 -16.28 15.10 18.98
C GLU A 104 -17.01 16.15 18.13
N ILE A 105 -16.27 17.03 17.46
CA ILE A 105 -16.85 18.05 16.59
C ILE A 105 -17.54 17.41 15.38
N ALA A 106 -16.95 16.37 14.78
CA ALA A 106 -17.56 15.61 13.69
C ALA A 106 -18.89 14.98 14.12
N GLU A 107 -18.96 14.41 15.33
CA GLU A 107 -20.20 13.85 15.87
C GLU A 107 -21.27 14.94 16.08
N GLU A 108 -20.89 16.12 16.59
CA GLU A 108 -21.79 17.27 16.72
C GLU A 108 -22.36 17.76 15.37
N GLU A 109 -21.57 17.69 14.30
CA GLU A 109 -21.99 18.07 12.94
C GLU A 109 -22.72 16.94 12.19
N GLY A 110 -22.88 15.76 12.80
CA GLY A 110 -23.53 14.59 12.20
C GLY A 110 -22.65 13.80 11.22
N LEU A 111 -21.35 14.05 11.24
CA LEU A 111 -20.32 13.37 10.44
C LEU A 111 -19.87 12.07 11.12
N HIS A 112 -20.83 11.20 11.43
CA HIS A 112 -20.61 9.98 12.22
C HIS A 112 -19.52 9.06 11.70
N GLN A 113 -19.35 9.00 10.37
CA GLN A 113 -18.29 8.19 9.74
C GLN A 113 -16.90 8.72 10.10
N ILE A 114 -16.70 10.04 10.05
CA ILE A 114 -15.43 10.67 10.41
C ILE A 114 -15.17 10.50 11.91
N ALA A 115 -16.19 10.71 12.74
CA ALA A 115 -16.09 10.53 14.19
C ALA A 115 -15.69 9.10 14.57
N SER A 116 -16.32 8.09 13.95
CA SER A 116 -16.03 6.68 14.22
C SER A 116 -14.61 6.29 13.82
N VAL A 117 -14.16 6.69 12.62
CA VAL A 117 -12.81 6.39 12.13
C VAL A 117 -11.74 6.98 13.05
N LEU A 118 -11.88 8.24 13.44
CA LEU A 118 -10.91 8.91 14.31
C LEU A 118 -10.89 8.34 15.73
N PHE A 119 -12.06 7.97 16.26
CA PHE A 119 -12.15 7.34 17.57
C PHE A 119 -11.47 5.96 17.58
N GLU A 120 -11.71 5.14 16.55
CA GLU A 120 -11.07 3.83 16.40
C GLU A 120 -9.55 3.96 16.22
N ALA A 121 -9.09 4.92 15.42
CA ALA A 121 -7.66 5.20 15.23
C ALA A 121 -6.98 5.62 16.55
N GLU A 122 -7.60 6.48 17.35
CA GLU A 122 -7.09 6.88 18.66
C GLU A 122 -7.01 5.68 19.62
N GLN A 123 -8.04 4.84 19.65
CA GLN A 123 -8.05 3.64 20.49
C GLN A 123 -6.96 2.64 20.09
N GLU A 124 -6.73 2.44 18.80
CA GLU A 124 -5.69 1.54 18.33
C GLU A 124 -4.30 2.10 18.68
N ARG A 125 -4.08 3.41 18.53
CA ARG A 125 -2.84 4.07 18.94
C ARG A 125 -2.53 3.89 20.43
N LEU A 126 -3.55 3.94 21.28
CA LEU A 126 -3.42 3.70 22.73
C LEU A 126 -3.23 2.23 23.10
N ARG A 127 -3.57 1.30 22.20
CA ARG A 127 -3.44 -0.15 22.40
C ARG A 127 -2.05 -0.67 22.06
N VAL A 128 -1.31 0.00 21.18
CA VAL A 128 0.06 -0.38 20.80
C VAL A 128 1.03 0.02 21.94
N PRO A 129 1.70 -0.94 22.62
CA PRO A 129 2.56 -0.70 23.78
C PRO A 129 3.95 -0.13 23.46
#